data_AF-A0A3D0RNW8-F1
#
_entry.id   AF-A0A3D0RNW8-F1
#
_cell.length_a   1.000
_cell.length_b   1.000
_cell.length_c   1.000
_cell.angle_alpha   90.00
_cell.angle_beta   90.00
_cell.angle_gamma   90.00
#
_symmetry.space_group_name_H-M   'P 1'
#
loop_
_entity.id
_entity.type
_entity.pdbx_description
1 polymer ?
#
loop_
_entity_poly.entity_id
_entity_poly.type
_entity_poly.pdbx_seq_one_letter_code
_entity_poly.pdbx_strand_id
1 'polypeptide(L)'
;MADWFAISLRWVVLVGLIASLGLGQQLELSSVWPLGLMILWNLGMTALAGLNIRMNYHRRINMTIDLLLSGAFYFVQGGVSGPAFWAGLLPILTGSVYFELWGATLSAIIFSAFVLIIGVQSEENLSLSFFVAAILSLLGIIFGFIGRRLIGTMRKNRALWVDAEEKKRAIQNERMRAIYELTSTLSSTLSYKRVLDSALDMSAAALNPDIEESVSDPLVGAVMLFNAGKLRVGSARRFTQADMRVTFDAAEGILKRALDEGDP
;
A
#
# COMPACT_ATOMS: atom_id res chain seq x y z
N MET A 1 -11.02 -1.94 -3.86
CA MET A 1 -11.70 -1.32 -5.03
C MET A 1 -12.96 -2.10 -5.40
N ALA A 2 -12.87 -3.38 -5.77
CA ALA A 2 -14.06 -4.18 -6.10
C ALA A 2 -15.09 -4.24 -4.97
N ASP A 3 -14.66 -4.35 -3.71
CA ASP A 3 -15.58 -4.41 -2.56
C ASP A 3 -16.36 -3.10 -2.36
N TRP A 4 -15.67 -1.95 -2.44
CA TRP A 4 -16.32 -0.64 -2.38
C TRP A 4 -17.31 -0.40 -3.53
N PHE A 5 -16.99 -0.86 -4.74
CA PHE A 5 -17.89 -0.79 -5.88
C PHE A 5 -19.11 -1.70 -5.73
N ALA A 6 -18.94 -2.90 -5.19
CA ALA A 6 -20.06 -3.80 -4.90
C ALA A 6 -21.01 -3.21 -3.84
N ILE A 7 -20.46 -2.59 -2.78
CA ILE A 7 -21.23 -1.95 -1.72
C ILE A 7 -22.05 -0.77 -2.25
N SER A 8 -21.45 0.09 -3.08
CA SER A 8 -22.20 1.22 -3.66
C SER A 8 -23.32 0.76 -4.59
N LEU A 9 -23.07 -0.28 -5.40
CA LEU A 9 -24.07 -0.87 -6.29
C LEU A 9 -25.23 -1.49 -5.51
N ARG A 10 -24.94 -2.15 -4.37
CA ARG A 10 -25.96 -2.66 -3.45
C ARG A 10 -26.83 -1.54 -2.89
N TRP A 11 -26.24 -0.42 -2.47
CA TRP A 11 -27.02 0.72 -1.98
C TRP A 11 -27.98 1.26 -3.03
N VAL A 12 -27.56 1.35 -4.29
CA VAL A 12 -28.46 1.78 -5.39
C VAL A 12 -29.65 0.83 -5.54
N VAL A 13 -29.42 -0.48 -5.50
CA VAL A 13 -30.50 -1.47 -5.59
C VAL A 13 -31.41 -1.41 -4.36
N LEU A 14 -30.85 -1.32 -3.15
CA LEU A 14 -31.63 -1.24 -1.91
C LEU A 14 -32.52 -0.01 -1.89
N VAL A 15 -32.01 1.16 -2.28
CA VAL A 15 -32.80 2.39 -2.40
C VAL A 15 -33.90 2.21 -3.44
N GLY A 16 -33.61 1.59 -4.57
CA GLY A 16 -34.62 1.26 -5.57
C GLY A 16 -35.71 0.33 -5.02
N LEU A 17 -35.34 -0.72 -4.26
CA LEU A 17 -36.30 -1.65 -3.66
C LEU A 17 -37.19 -0.96 -2.62
N ILE A 18 -36.61 -0.07 -1.80
CA ILE A 18 -37.36 0.77 -0.85
C ILE A 18 -38.37 1.65 -1.60
N ALA A 19 -37.94 2.30 -2.68
CA ALA A 19 -38.82 3.13 -3.50
C ALA A 19 -39.97 2.31 -4.13
N SER A 20 -39.66 1.11 -4.63
CA SER A 20 -40.65 0.20 -5.21
C SER A 20 -41.70 -0.27 -4.19
N LEU A 21 -41.26 -0.58 -2.97
CA LEU A 21 -42.13 -0.91 -1.83
C LEU A 21 -43.05 0.26 -1.44
N GLY A 22 -42.50 1.47 -1.39
CA GLY A 22 -43.26 2.68 -1.08
C GLY A 22 -44.35 2.96 -2.12
N LEU A 23 -44.04 2.79 -3.40
CA LEU A 23 -45.01 2.91 -4.50
C LEU A 23 -46.06 1.80 -4.48
N GLY A 24 -45.66 0.58 -4.10
CA GLY A 24 -46.56 -0.57 -3.98
C GLY A 24 -47.44 -0.57 -2.73
N GLN A 25 -47.29 0.41 -1.82
CA GLN A 25 -48.00 0.52 -0.54
C GLN A 25 -47.90 -0.73 0.38
N GLN A 26 -46.89 -1.57 0.20
CA GLN A 26 -46.70 -2.83 0.96
C GLN A 26 -45.72 -2.66 2.12
N LEU A 27 -45.86 -1.58 2.88
CA LEU A 27 -44.98 -1.22 4.01
C LEU A 27 -45.38 -1.89 5.34
N GLU A 28 -45.81 -3.14 5.29
CA GLU A 28 -46.08 -3.91 6.51
C GLU A 28 -44.80 -4.52 7.07
N LEU A 29 -44.64 -4.50 8.39
CA LEU A 29 -43.44 -5.01 9.06
C LEU A 29 -43.21 -6.51 8.79
N SER A 30 -44.30 -7.27 8.58
CA SER A 30 -44.31 -8.68 8.18
C SER A 30 -43.67 -8.92 6.81
N SER A 31 -43.71 -7.95 5.90
CA SER A 31 -43.22 -8.08 4.52
C SER A 31 -41.82 -7.49 4.33
N VAL A 32 -41.41 -6.56 5.21
CA VAL A 32 -40.17 -5.78 5.05
C VAL A 32 -38.96 -6.40 5.77
N TRP A 33 -39.14 -7.44 6.60
CA TRP A 33 -38.02 -8.05 7.35
C TRP A 33 -36.82 -8.49 6.48
N PRO A 34 -36.98 -9.06 5.25
CA PRO A 34 -35.82 -9.46 4.45
C PRO A 34 -35.01 -8.24 4.00
N LEU A 35 -35.69 -7.14 3.65
CA LEU A 35 -35.04 -5.89 3.28
C LEU A 35 -34.25 -5.30 4.46
N GLY A 36 -34.81 -5.36 5.67
CA GLY A 36 -34.11 -4.96 6.89
C GLY A 36 -32.81 -5.75 7.08
N LEU A 37 -32.84 -7.07 6.88
CA LEU A 37 -31.64 -7.91 6.92
C LEU A 37 -30.64 -7.56 5.81
N MET A 38 -31.09 -7.25 4.60
CA MET A 38 -30.21 -6.84 3.50
C MET A 38 -29.50 -5.51 3.81
N ILE A 39 -30.22 -4.55 4.42
CA ILE A 39 -29.64 -3.26 4.84
C ILE A 39 -28.62 -3.49 5.96
N LEU A 40 -28.97 -4.26 6.99
CA LEU A 40 -28.06 -4.59 8.10
C LEU A 40 -26.81 -5.31 7.61
N TRP A 41 -26.98 -6.28 6.71
CA TRP A 41 -25.86 -6.97 6.07
C TRP A 41 -24.97 -5.99 5.33
N ASN A 42 -25.55 -5.10 4.50
CA ASN A 42 -24.78 -4.13 3.71
C ASN A 42 -24.07 -3.09 4.60
N LEU A 43 -24.66 -2.69 5.73
CA LEU A 43 -24.01 -1.86 6.74
C LEU A 43 -22.82 -2.58 7.37
N GLY A 44 -22.99 -3.85 7.75
CA GLY A 44 -21.89 -4.68 8.25
C GLY A 44 -20.74 -4.78 7.23
N MET A 45 -21.05 -4.96 5.95
CA MET A 45 -20.04 -4.98 4.90
C MET A 45 -19.33 -3.64 4.72
N THR A 46 -20.07 -2.53 4.83
CA THR A 46 -19.50 -1.17 4.78
C THR A 46 -18.54 -0.94 5.95
N ALA A 47 -18.91 -1.38 7.16
CA ALA A 47 -18.04 -1.29 8.34
C ALA A 47 -16.78 -2.15 8.20
N LEU A 48 -16.91 -3.41 7.75
CA LEU A 48 -15.76 -4.30 7.51
C LEU A 48 -14.81 -3.72 6.46
N ALA A 49 -15.36 -3.16 5.38
CA ALA A 49 -14.57 -2.50 4.34
C ALA A 49 -13.87 -1.23 4.85
N GLY A 50 -14.53 -0.44 5.70
CA GLY A 50 -13.96 0.74 6.36
C GLY A 50 -12.83 0.40 7.33
N LEU A 51 -12.96 -0.70 8.07
CA LEU A 51 -11.95 -1.20 9.01
C LEU A 51 -10.82 -2.01 8.33
N ASN A 52 -10.83 -2.14 7.00
CA ASN A 52 -9.86 -2.92 6.22
C ASN A 52 -9.70 -4.39 6.69
N ILE A 53 -10.73 -4.98 7.29
CA ILE A 53 -10.68 -6.37 7.75
C ILE A 53 -10.80 -7.31 6.54
N ARG A 54 -9.77 -8.13 6.31
CA ARG A 54 -9.73 -9.08 5.20
C ARG A 54 -10.20 -10.46 5.65
N MET A 55 -11.33 -10.92 5.13
CA MET A 55 -11.81 -12.30 5.31
C MET A 55 -11.58 -13.13 4.04
N ASN A 56 -11.05 -14.35 4.21
CA ASN A 56 -10.62 -15.23 3.11
C ASN A 56 -11.78 -15.69 2.19
N TYR A 57 -13.02 -15.69 2.67
CA TYR A 57 -14.21 -16.11 1.90
C TYR A 57 -15.25 -15.01 1.69
N HIS A 58 -14.88 -13.76 1.94
CA HIS A 58 -15.76 -12.58 1.85
C HIS A 58 -16.64 -12.56 0.59
N ARG A 59 -16.06 -12.79 -0.60
CA ARG A 59 -16.78 -12.68 -1.88
C ARG A 59 -17.84 -13.75 -2.08
N ARG A 60 -17.54 -14.99 -1.67
CA ARG A 60 -18.47 -16.13 -1.79
C ARG A 60 -19.64 -15.97 -0.81
N ILE A 61 -19.31 -15.66 0.45
CA ILE A 61 -20.30 -15.41 1.51
C ILE A 61 -21.26 -14.30 1.09
N ASN A 62 -20.72 -13.19 0.57
CA ASN A 62 -21.51 -12.07 0.08
C ASN A 62 -22.48 -12.45 -1.04
N MET A 63 -22.01 -13.15 -2.06
CA MET A 63 -22.86 -13.57 -3.18
C MET A 63 -23.96 -14.53 -2.72
N THR A 64 -23.63 -15.49 -1.84
CA THR A 64 -24.61 -16.44 -1.30
C THR A 64 -25.67 -15.74 -0.45
N ILE A 65 -25.27 -14.82 0.44
CA ILE A 65 -26.22 -14.08 1.27
C ILE A 65 -27.11 -13.18 0.42
N ASP A 66 -26.54 -12.49 -0.57
CA ASP A 66 -27.32 -11.68 -1.50
C ASP A 66 -28.36 -12.50 -2.26
N LEU A 67 -27.98 -13.71 -2.72
CA LEU A 67 -28.88 -14.61 -3.43
C LEU A 67 -30.01 -15.11 -2.52
N LEU A 68 -29.67 -15.52 -1.29
CA LEU A 68 -30.63 -16.00 -0.31
C LEU A 68 -31.60 -14.91 0.13
N LEU A 69 -31.10 -13.74 0.51
CA LEU A 69 -31.92 -12.64 0.98
C LEU A 69 -32.79 -12.06 -0.14
N SER A 70 -32.26 -11.96 -1.36
CA SER A 70 -33.08 -11.50 -2.50
C SER A 70 -34.16 -12.52 -2.87
N GLY A 71 -33.88 -13.82 -2.75
CA GLY A 71 -34.86 -14.87 -2.96
C GLY A 71 -35.95 -14.86 -1.88
N ALA A 72 -35.55 -14.72 -0.61
CA ALA A 72 -36.48 -14.56 0.51
C ALA A 72 -37.35 -13.31 0.34
N PHE A 73 -36.75 -12.19 -0.05
CA PHE A 73 -37.48 -10.95 -0.30
C PHE A 73 -38.49 -11.09 -1.44
N TYR A 74 -38.08 -11.68 -2.56
CA TYR A 74 -38.97 -11.98 -3.69
C TYR A 74 -40.15 -12.88 -3.28
N PHE A 75 -39.91 -13.91 -2.48
CA PHE A 75 -40.95 -14.81 -2.00
C PHE A 75 -41.96 -14.10 -1.08
N VAL A 76 -41.46 -13.34 -0.10
CA VAL A 76 -42.30 -12.61 0.87
C VAL A 76 -43.13 -11.51 0.20
N GLN A 77 -42.62 -10.90 -0.86
CA GLN A 77 -43.32 -9.83 -1.57
C GLN A 77 -44.42 -10.31 -2.54
N GLY A 78 -44.71 -11.61 -2.59
CA GLY A 78 -45.71 -12.15 -3.51
C GLY A 78 -45.21 -12.33 -4.94
N GLY A 79 -43.93 -12.70 -5.10
CA GLY A 79 -43.40 -13.22 -6.35
C GLY A 79 -43.35 -12.21 -7.48
N VAL A 80 -43.82 -12.61 -8.68
CA VAL A 80 -43.67 -11.79 -9.88
C VAL A 80 -44.70 -10.66 -9.93
N SER A 81 -45.82 -10.81 -9.21
CA SER A 81 -46.87 -9.80 -9.09
C SER A 81 -46.53 -8.74 -8.04
N GLY A 82 -45.53 -9.01 -7.20
CA GLY A 82 -45.08 -8.10 -6.16
C GLY A 82 -44.25 -6.92 -6.67
N PRO A 83 -44.21 -5.80 -5.93
CA PRO A 83 -43.36 -4.64 -6.23
C PRO A 83 -41.84 -4.97 -6.26
N ALA A 84 -41.43 -6.14 -5.77
CA ALA A 84 -40.04 -6.58 -5.73
C ALA A 84 -39.68 -7.66 -6.78
N PHE A 85 -40.44 -7.79 -7.88
CA PHE A 85 -40.17 -8.79 -8.92
C PHE A 85 -38.73 -8.73 -9.49
N TRP A 86 -38.09 -7.56 -9.42
CA TRP A 86 -36.73 -7.30 -9.91
C TRP A 86 -35.64 -7.49 -8.83
N ALA A 87 -35.97 -7.97 -7.63
CA ALA A 87 -35.01 -8.22 -6.54
C ALA A 87 -33.84 -9.13 -6.94
N GLY A 88 -34.05 -10.03 -7.92
CA GLY A 88 -33.02 -10.88 -8.50
C GLY A 88 -31.88 -10.13 -9.18
N LEU A 89 -32.04 -8.83 -9.46
CA LEU A 89 -30.98 -7.99 -10.00
C LEU A 89 -29.80 -7.86 -9.04
N LEU A 90 -30.04 -7.85 -7.72
CA LEU A 90 -28.99 -7.68 -6.72
C LEU A 90 -27.91 -8.77 -6.79
N PRO A 91 -28.23 -10.08 -6.71
CA PRO A 91 -27.22 -11.14 -6.81
C PRO A 91 -26.57 -11.23 -8.20
N ILE A 92 -27.25 -10.76 -9.25
CA ILE A 92 -26.67 -10.67 -10.61
C ILE A 92 -25.57 -9.61 -10.64
N LEU A 93 -25.86 -8.42 -10.12
CA LEU A 93 -24.91 -7.32 -10.07
C LEU A 93 -23.71 -7.64 -9.17
N THR A 94 -23.94 -8.24 -8.01
CA THR A 94 -22.84 -8.59 -7.09
C THR A 94 -22.02 -9.78 -7.61
N GLY A 95 -22.68 -10.76 -8.25
CA GLY A 95 -22.02 -11.82 -9.01
C GLY A 95 -21.13 -11.28 -10.15
N SER A 96 -21.61 -10.27 -10.88
CA SER A 96 -20.86 -9.61 -11.94
C SER A 96 -19.58 -8.93 -11.44
N VAL A 97 -19.66 -8.26 -10.28
CA VAL A 97 -18.49 -7.57 -9.72
C VAL A 97 -17.43 -8.54 -9.20
N TYR A 98 -17.84 -9.64 -8.56
CA TYR A 98 -16.89 -10.56 -7.92
C TYR A 98 -16.36 -11.67 -8.81
N PHE A 99 -17.21 -12.22 -9.67
CA PHE A 99 -16.89 -13.39 -10.50
C PHE A 99 -17.16 -13.13 -11.99
N GLU A 100 -17.29 -11.86 -12.39
CA GLU A 100 -17.45 -11.42 -13.78
C GLU A 100 -18.64 -12.13 -14.46
N LEU A 101 -18.45 -12.62 -15.69
CA LEU A 101 -19.51 -13.29 -16.44
C LEU A 101 -20.08 -14.49 -15.69
N TRP A 102 -19.22 -15.31 -15.09
CA TRP A 102 -19.65 -16.56 -14.44
C TRP A 102 -20.53 -16.31 -13.22
N GLY A 103 -20.21 -15.29 -12.41
CA GLY A 103 -21.05 -14.94 -11.27
C GLY A 103 -22.40 -14.40 -11.70
N ALA A 104 -22.42 -13.49 -12.67
CA ALA A 104 -23.64 -12.89 -13.16
C ALA A 104 -24.59 -13.92 -13.80
N THR A 105 -24.07 -14.78 -14.67
CA THR A 105 -24.87 -15.81 -15.34
C THR A 105 -25.34 -16.88 -14.38
N LEU A 106 -24.50 -17.33 -13.44
CA LEU A 106 -24.91 -18.31 -12.44
C LEU A 106 -26.01 -17.76 -11.52
N SER A 107 -25.83 -16.55 -10.99
CA SER A 107 -26.88 -15.87 -10.21
C SER A 107 -28.17 -15.74 -10.99
N ALA A 108 -28.09 -15.33 -12.26
CA ALA A 108 -29.27 -15.17 -13.10
C ALA A 108 -29.97 -16.51 -13.36
N ILE A 109 -29.24 -17.59 -13.68
CA ILE A 109 -29.83 -18.92 -13.89
C ILE A 109 -30.50 -19.43 -12.61
N ILE A 110 -29.82 -19.34 -11.46
CA ILE A 110 -30.38 -19.82 -10.19
C ILE A 110 -31.63 -19.01 -9.83
N PHE A 111 -31.57 -17.68 -9.94
CA PHE A 111 -32.71 -16.83 -9.60
C PHE A 111 -33.87 -17.00 -10.58
N SER A 112 -33.60 -17.12 -11.88
CA SER A 112 -34.63 -17.39 -12.89
C SER A 112 -35.30 -18.74 -12.68
N ALA A 113 -34.54 -19.78 -12.32
CA ALA A 113 -35.12 -21.08 -11.95
C ALA A 113 -36.00 -20.95 -10.71
N PHE A 114 -35.57 -20.19 -9.71
CA PHE A 114 -36.35 -19.91 -8.51
C PHE A 114 -37.67 -19.17 -8.84
N VAL A 115 -37.62 -18.14 -9.70
CA VAL A 115 -38.80 -17.41 -10.19
C VAL A 115 -39.81 -18.35 -10.85
N LEU A 116 -39.34 -19.27 -11.70
CA LEU A 116 -40.22 -20.24 -12.38
C LEU A 116 -40.83 -21.25 -11.40
N ILE A 117 -40.05 -21.76 -10.45
CA ILE A 117 -40.53 -22.71 -9.44
C ILE A 117 -41.63 -22.09 -8.59
N ILE A 118 -41.44 -20.85 -8.11
CA ILE A 118 -42.46 -20.13 -7.35
C ILE A 118 -43.67 -19.81 -8.21
N GLY A 119 -43.46 -19.34 -9.45
CA GLY A 119 -44.56 -19.05 -10.37
C GLY A 119 -45.47 -20.24 -10.65
N VAL A 120 -44.91 -21.46 -10.74
CA VAL A 120 -45.67 -22.71 -10.88
C VAL A 120 -46.42 -23.09 -9.60
N GLN A 121 -45.79 -22.93 -8.43
CA GLN A 121 -46.41 -23.33 -7.15
C GLN A 121 -47.51 -22.38 -6.69
N SER A 122 -47.38 -21.09 -6.97
CA SER A 122 -48.30 -20.06 -6.49
C SER A 122 -49.50 -19.81 -7.42
N GLU A 123 -49.67 -20.63 -8.47
CA GLU A 123 -50.66 -20.43 -9.56
C GLU A 123 -50.62 -19.00 -10.13
N GLU A 124 -49.45 -18.37 -10.09
CA GLU A 124 -49.24 -17.06 -10.66
C GLU A 124 -49.30 -17.12 -12.20
N ASN A 125 -49.35 -15.96 -12.84
CA ASN A 125 -49.36 -15.86 -14.28
C ASN A 125 -48.04 -16.40 -14.87
N LEU A 126 -48.02 -17.68 -15.26
CA LEU A 126 -46.86 -18.39 -15.78
C LEU A 126 -46.17 -17.63 -16.92
N SER A 127 -46.94 -16.99 -17.80
CA SER A 127 -46.40 -16.18 -18.89
C SER A 127 -45.57 -15.00 -18.38
N LEU A 128 -46.00 -14.38 -17.28
CA LEU A 128 -45.28 -13.30 -16.62
C LEU A 128 -43.99 -13.83 -15.95
N SER A 129 -44.07 -14.99 -15.27
CA SER A 129 -42.88 -15.65 -14.68
C SER A 129 -41.82 -15.99 -15.74
N PHE A 130 -42.23 -16.55 -16.89
CA PHE A 130 -41.32 -16.81 -18.02
C PHE A 130 -40.70 -15.53 -18.58
N PHE A 131 -41.51 -14.47 -18.72
CA PHE A 131 -41.02 -13.19 -19.21
C PHE A 131 -39.98 -12.57 -18.27
N VAL A 132 -40.25 -12.55 -16.97
CA VAL A 132 -39.31 -12.01 -15.97
C VAL A 132 -38.05 -12.87 -15.86
N ALA A 133 -38.18 -14.20 -15.87
CA ALA A 133 -37.03 -15.11 -15.91
C ALA A 133 -36.16 -14.89 -17.16
N ALA A 134 -36.78 -14.66 -18.32
CA ALA A 134 -36.07 -14.36 -19.57
C ALA A 134 -35.31 -13.02 -19.48
N ILE A 135 -35.95 -11.97 -18.94
CA ILE A 135 -35.33 -10.67 -18.73
C ILE A 135 -34.15 -10.78 -17.74
N LEU A 136 -34.33 -11.44 -16.60
CA LEU A 136 -33.26 -11.60 -15.62
C LEU A 136 -32.06 -12.37 -16.19
N SER A 137 -32.33 -13.41 -16.99
CA SER A 137 -31.29 -14.17 -17.69
C SER A 137 -30.54 -13.30 -18.71
N LEU A 138 -31.26 -12.48 -19.49
CA LEU A 138 -30.66 -11.53 -20.43
C LEU A 138 -29.81 -10.49 -19.70
N LEU A 139 -30.33 -9.92 -18.60
CA LEU A 139 -29.60 -8.99 -17.74
C LEU A 139 -28.35 -9.64 -17.14
N GLY A 140 -28.41 -10.92 -16.77
CA GLY A 140 -27.24 -11.69 -16.33
C GLY A 140 -26.11 -11.71 -17.36
N ILE A 141 -26.45 -11.93 -18.63
CA ILE A 141 -25.48 -11.92 -19.73
C ILE A 141 -24.93 -10.50 -19.96
N ILE A 142 -25.82 -9.50 -20.03
CA ILE A 142 -25.45 -8.09 -20.27
C ILE A 142 -24.54 -7.58 -19.16
N PHE A 143 -24.97 -7.69 -17.90
CA PHE A 143 -24.19 -7.23 -16.76
C PHE A 143 -22.93 -8.07 -16.56
N GLY A 144 -22.95 -9.37 -16.88
CA GLY A 144 -21.75 -10.20 -16.87
C GLY A 144 -20.70 -9.74 -17.89
N PHE A 145 -21.13 -9.34 -19.10
CA PHE A 145 -20.24 -8.79 -20.12
C PHE A 145 -19.69 -7.41 -19.72
N ILE A 146 -20.55 -6.53 -19.21
CA ILE A 146 -20.14 -5.20 -18.71
C ILE A 146 -19.15 -5.34 -17.56
N GLY A 147 -19.45 -6.21 -16.58
CA GLY A 147 -18.57 -6.48 -15.44
C GLY A 147 -17.20 -6.97 -15.87
N ARG A 148 -17.15 -7.97 -16.77
CA ARG A 148 -15.89 -8.47 -17.35
C ARG A 148 -15.09 -7.34 -18.01
N ARG A 149 -15.73 -6.49 -18.82
CA ARG A 149 -15.05 -5.38 -19.51
C ARG A 149 -14.51 -4.34 -18.53
N LEU A 150 -15.31 -3.96 -17.53
CA LEU A 150 -14.95 -2.94 -16.55
C LEU A 150 -13.79 -3.42 -15.65
N ILE A 151 -13.89 -4.64 -15.13
CA ILE A 151 -12.85 -5.26 -14.30
C ILE A 151 -11.58 -5.51 -15.10
N GLY A 152 -11.71 -5.94 -16.37
CA GLY A 152 -10.58 -6.12 -17.27
C GLY A 152 -9.78 -4.83 -17.48
N THR A 153 -10.47 -3.70 -17.72
CA THR A 153 -9.83 -2.39 -17.84
C THR A 153 -9.17 -1.94 -16.54
N MET A 154 -9.83 -2.13 -15.40
CA MET A 154 -9.26 -1.80 -14.08
C MET A 154 -8.00 -2.62 -13.77
N ARG A 155 -7.98 -3.92 -14.12
CA ARG A 155 -6.79 -4.77 -13.95
C ARG A 155 -5.62 -4.30 -14.81
N LYS A 156 -5.88 -3.95 -16.08
CA LYS A 156 -4.85 -3.42 -16.99
C LYS A 156 -4.28 -2.09 -16.48
N ASN A 157 -5.14 -1.16 -16.09
CA ASN A 157 -4.69 0.12 -15.53
C ASN A 157 -3.86 -0.11 -14.26
N ARG A 158 -4.31 -0.96 -13.34
CA ARG A 158 -3.56 -1.26 -12.12
C ARG A 158 -2.18 -1.87 -12.41
N ALA A 159 -2.07 -2.73 -13.41
CA ALA A 159 -0.77 -3.29 -13.80
C ALA A 159 0.20 -2.20 -14.29
N LEU A 160 -0.29 -1.25 -15.10
CA LEU A 160 0.50 -0.10 -15.55
C LEU A 160 0.94 0.81 -14.40
N TRP A 161 0.05 1.06 -13.43
CA TRP A 161 0.38 1.85 -12.24
C TRP A 161 1.44 1.17 -11.37
N VAL A 162 1.35 -0.16 -11.18
CA VAL A 162 2.33 -0.91 -10.40
C VAL A 162 3.69 -0.92 -11.08
N ASP A 163 3.75 -1.17 -12.39
CA ASP A 163 5.00 -1.14 -13.16
C ASP A 163 5.66 0.25 -13.16
N ALA A 164 4.86 1.32 -13.28
CA ALA A 164 5.37 2.69 -13.18
C ALA A 164 5.93 3.01 -11.79
N GLU A 165 5.29 2.54 -10.72
CA GLU A 165 5.73 2.73 -9.34
C GLU A 165 7.02 1.94 -9.05
N GLU A 166 7.12 0.70 -9.54
CA GLU A 166 8.32 -0.12 -9.43
C GLU A 166 9.51 0.51 -10.16
N LYS A 167 9.29 1.03 -11.38
CA LYS A 167 10.33 1.77 -12.12
C LYS A 167 10.81 3.02 -11.37
N LYS A 168 9.90 3.79 -10.77
CA LYS A 168 10.27 4.95 -9.94
C LYS A 168 11.12 4.53 -8.73
N ARG A 169 10.74 3.46 -8.05
CA ARG A 169 11.49 2.92 -6.91
C ARG A 169 12.88 2.42 -7.33
N ALA A 170 12.99 1.74 -8.47
CA ALA A 170 14.27 1.29 -9.01
C ALA A 170 15.22 2.47 -9.27
N ILE A 171 14.73 3.52 -9.94
CA ILE A 171 15.51 4.75 -10.20
C ILE A 171 15.95 5.43 -8.90
N GLN A 172 15.07 5.51 -7.90
CA GLN A 172 15.41 6.10 -6.59
C GLN A 172 16.50 5.29 -5.87
N ASN A 173 16.41 3.97 -5.89
CA ASN A 173 17.42 3.10 -5.28
C ASN A 173 18.79 3.24 -5.98
N GLU A 174 18.80 3.34 -7.32
CA GLU A 174 20.02 3.55 -8.09
C GLU A 174 20.67 4.91 -7.77
N ARG A 175 19.87 5.98 -7.67
CA ARG A 175 20.35 7.30 -7.23
C ARG A 175 20.95 7.27 -5.84
N MET A 176 20.29 6.60 -4.90
CA MET A 176 20.79 6.46 -3.53
C MET A 176 22.13 5.71 -3.51
N ARG A 177 22.24 4.61 -4.27
CA ARG A 177 23.48 3.84 -4.42
C ARG A 177 24.62 4.71 -4.95
N ALA A 178 24.36 5.49 -5.99
CA ALA A 178 25.35 6.40 -6.57
C ALA A 178 25.81 7.46 -5.54
N ILE A 179 24.88 8.05 -4.76
CA ILE A 179 25.24 9.00 -3.70
C ILE A 179 26.10 8.33 -2.62
N TYR A 180 25.76 7.11 -2.19
CA TYR A 180 26.57 6.36 -1.24
C TYR A 180 27.97 6.07 -1.77
N GLU A 181 28.09 5.67 -3.03
CA GLU A 181 29.37 5.40 -3.69
C GLU A 181 30.23 6.66 -3.80
N LEU A 182 29.64 7.79 -4.20
CA LEU A 182 30.31 9.09 -4.23
C LEU A 182 30.76 9.52 -2.84
N THR A 183 29.90 9.41 -1.83
CA THR A 183 30.22 9.78 -0.44
C THR A 183 31.32 8.89 0.12
N SER A 184 31.27 7.58 -0.15
CA SER A 184 32.30 6.62 0.23
C SER A 184 33.64 6.94 -0.44
N THR A 185 33.63 7.28 -1.72
CA THR A 185 34.83 7.69 -2.46
C THR A 185 35.40 9.01 -1.94
N LEU A 186 34.56 10.00 -1.64
CA LEU A 186 34.97 11.26 -1.04
C LEU A 186 35.54 11.07 0.37
N SER A 187 34.89 10.25 1.20
CA SER A 187 35.37 9.91 2.54
C SER A 187 36.67 9.11 2.50
N SER A 188 36.88 8.26 1.49
CA SER A 188 38.10 7.47 1.35
C SER A 188 39.27 8.26 0.74
N THR A 189 38.97 9.24 -0.13
CA THR A 189 39.98 10.15 -0.69
C THR A 189 40.40 11.26 0.27
N LEU A 190 39.61 11.55 1.30
CA LEU A 190 40.03 12.28 2.51
C LEU A 190 40.96 11.40 3.35
N SER A 191 42.15 11.14 2.81
CA SER A 191 43.25 10.55 3.57
C SER A 191 43.57 11.50 4.71
N TYR A 192 43.11 11.18 5.92
CA TYR A 192 43.39 11.92 7.14
C TYR A 192 44.91 12.17 7.29
N LYS A 193 45.72 11.19 6.88
CA LYS A 193 47.17 11.32 6.77
C LYS A 193 47.61 12.45 5.82
N ARG A 194 47.01 12.57 4.62
CA ARG A 194 47.31 13.65 3.67
C ARG A 194 46.92 15.03 4.22
N VAL A 195 45.83 15.11 4.98
CA VAL A 195 45.43 16.36 5.65
C VAL A 195 46.43 16.73 6.74
N LEU A 196 46.82 15.78 7.61
CA LEU A 196 47.81 16.01 8.65
C LEU A 196 49.19 16.36 8.08
N ASP A 197 49.61 15.72 6.99
CA ASP A 197 50.84 16.03 6.28
C ASP A 197 50.84 17.47 5.74
N SER A 198 49.74 17.90 5.11
CA SER A 198 49.63 19.25 4.57
C SER A 198 49.63 20.32 5.68
N ALA A 199 48.97 20.03 6.81
CA ALA A 199 48.98 20.93 7.97
C ALA A 199 50.37 21.09 8.59
N LEU A 200 51.16 20.01 8.67
CA LEU A 200 52.54 20.04 9.12
C LEU A 200 53.42 20.89 8.19
N ASP A 201 53.27 20.72 6.88
CA ASP A 201 54.06 21.48 5.89
C ASP A 201 53.74 22.98 5.93
N MET A 202 52.45 23.35 6.08
CA MET A 202 52.04 24.75 6.28
C MET A 202 52.56 25.34 7.58
N SER A 203 52.56 24.57 8.67
CA SER A 203 53.06 25.01 9.97
C SER A 203 54.58 25.25 9.93
N ALA A 204 55.32 24.35 9.28
CA ALA A 204 56.76 24.49 9.09
C ALA A 204 57.11 25.72 8.23
N ALA A 205 56.33 26.00 7.18
CA ALA A 205 56.51 27.19 6.35
C ALA A 205 56.19 28.50 7.10
N ALA A 206 55.15 28.51 7.95
CA ALA A 206 54.80 29.69 8.75
C ALA A 206 55.83 29.99 9.85
N LEU A 207 56.49 28.96 10.40
CA LEU A 207 57.51 29.10 11.43
C LEU A 207 58.90 29.46 10.87
N ASN A 208 59.10 29.43 9.55
CA ASN A 208 60.39 29.71 8.91
C ASN A 208 60.21 30.61 7.66
N PRO A 209 59.95 31.91 7.82
CA PRO A 209 59.60 32.82 6.72
C PRO A 209 60.78 33.24 5.83
N ASP A 210 62.04 33.05 6.28
CA ASP A 210 63.23 33.54 5.57
C ASP A 210 63.86 32.45 4.69
N ILE A 211 63.61 32.52 3.39
CA ILE A 211 64.03 31.51 2.39
C ILE A 211 65.51 31.71 1.95
N GLU A 212 66.16 32.81 2.32
CA GLU A 212 67.47 33.19 1.78
C GLU A 212 68.69 32.95 2.69
N GLU A 213 68.52 32.59 3.97
CA GLU A 213 69.63 32.15 4.83
C GLU A 213 69.66 30.63 4.98
N SER A 214 70.29 29.98 4.02
CA SER A 214 70.48 28.53 3.97
C SER A 214 71.53 28.03 4.98
N VAL A 215 71.29 28.08 6.31
CA VAL A 215 72.06 27.25 7.29
C VAL A 215 71.31 26.94 8.62
N SER A 216 70.03 27.28 8.81
CA SER A 216 69.34 26.92 10.07
C SER A 216 68.68 25.52 9.98
N ASP A 217 68.95 24.72 11.01
CA ASP A 217 68.57 23.31 11.13
C ASP A 217 67.07 23.10 10.85
N PRO A 218 66.66 22.18 9.96
CA PRO A 218 65.29 22.25 9.46
C PRO A 218 64.33 21.61 10.45
N LEU A 219 63.25 22.34 10.76
CA LEU A 219 62.25 22.04 11.79
C LEU A 219 61.79 20.57 11.80
N VAL A 220 61.85 19.96 12.99
CA VAL A 220 61.27 18.65 13.28
C VAL A 220 59.87 18.87 13.86
N GLY A 221 58.86 18.24 13.28
CA GLY A 221 57.46 18.46 13.67
C GLY A 221 56.64 17.18 13.62
N ALA A 222 55.68 17.05 14.54
CA ALA A 222 54.78 15.90 14.59
C ALA A 222 53.38 16.32 15.02
N VAL A 223 52.38 15.68 14.41
CA VAL A 223 51.00 15.71 14.90
C VAL A 223 50.79 14.46 15.75
N MET A 224 50.46 14.69 17.01
CA MET A 224 50.10 13.64 17.95
C MET A 224 48.57 13.58 18.10
N LEU A 225 48.03 12.37 18.11
CA LEU A 225 46.62 12.09 18.24
C LEU A 225 46.37 11.42 19.59
N PHE A 226 45.36 11.90 20.31
CA PHE A 226 44.95 11.36 21.60
C PHE A 226 44.05 10.13 21.40
N ASN A 227 44.37 9.02 22.09
CA ASN A 227 43.56 7.81 22.08
C ASN A 227 43.69 7.08 23.43
N ALA A 228 42.57 6.89 24.13
CA ALA A 228 42.46 6.11 25.38
C ALA A 228 43.52 6.49 26.45
N GLY A 229 43.73 7.78 26.67
CA GLY A 229 44.69 8.29 27.66
C GLY A 229 46.15 8.28 27.20
N LYS A 230 46.42 7.96 25.93
CA LYS A 230 47.77 7.95 25.35
C LYS A 230 47.83 8.82 24.10
N LEU A 231 48.97 9.47 23.88
CA LEU A 231 49.27 10.22 22.66
C LEU A 231 50.09 9.33 21.70
N ARG A 232 49.65 9.25 20.44
CA ARG A 232 50.33 8.51 19.37
C ARG A 232 50.67 9.44 18.23
N VAL A 233 51.81 9.23 17.58
CA VAL A 233 52.21 10.02 16.41
C VAL A 233 51.31 9.65 15.22
N GLY A 234 50.54 10.62 14.71
CA GLY A 234 49.64 10.47 13.56
C GLY A 234 50.30 10.82 12.22
N SER A 235 51.06 11.92 12.20
CA SER A 235 52.02 12.22 11.13
C SER A 235 53.23 12.96 11.71
N ALA A 236 54.39 12.86 11.06
CA ALA A 236 55.58 13.58 11.45
C ALA A 236 56.49 13.90 10.25
N ARG A 237 57.36 14.88 10.44
CA ARG A 237 58.48 15.21 9.57
C ARG A 237 59.77 14.90 10.32
N ARG A 238 60.66 14.15 9.68
CA ARG A 238 62.03 13.84 10.14
C ARG A 238 62.12 13.00 11.43
N PHE A 239 61.03 12.36 11.84
CA PHE A 239 61.07 11.29 12.84
C PHE A 239 61.69 10.02 12.26
N THR A 240 62.43 9.28 13.08
CA THR A 240 62.91 7.95 12.68
C THR A 240 61.77 6.93 12.77
N GLN A 241 61.95 5.75 12.16
CA GLN A 241 60.99 4.66 12.26
C GLN A 241 60.78 4.16 13.70
N ALA A 242 61.77 4.37 14.59
CA ALA A 242 61.63 4.06 16.01
C ALA A 242 60.73 5.10 16.70
N ASP A 243 60.92 6.39 16.41
CA ASP A 243 60.16 7.49 17.01
C ASP A 243 58.68 7.45 16.61
N MET A 244 58.38 7.07 15.37
CA MET A 244 57.01 6.88 14.88
C MET A 244 56.21 5.82 15.65
N ARG A 245 56.88 4.91 16.39
CA ARG A 245 56.24 3.84 17.16
C ARG A 245 56.09 4.17 18.64
N VAL A 246 56.60 5.31 19.09
CA VAL A 246 56.51 5.74 20.48
C VAL A 246 55.07 6.16 20.81
N THR A 247 54.61 5.75 21.99
CA THR A 247 53.34 6.18 22.57
C THR A 247 53.61 6.88 23.89
N PHE A 248 53.11 8.10 24.05
CA PHE A 248 53.29 8.86 25.27
C PHE A 248 52.07 8.67 26.17
N ASP A 249 52.28 8.58 27.48
CA ASP A 249 51.19 8.63 28.44
C ASP A 249 50.71 10.08 28.53
N ALA A 250 49.42 10.32 28.29
CA ALA A 250 48.88 11.68 28.31
C ALA A 250 48.58 12.17 29.73
N ALA A 251 48.77 11.31 30.74
CA ALA A 251 48.47 11.61 32.13
C ALA A 251 49.60 12.35 32.88
N GLU A 252 50.80 12.49 32.29
CA GLU A 252 51.98 13.06 32.97
C GLU A 252 52.87 13.89 32.02
N GLY A 253 53.59 14.89 32.58
CA GLY A 253 54.61 15.67 31.88
C GLY A 253 54.13 16.97 31.23
N ILE A 254 55.02 17.58 30.43
CA ILE A 254 54.80 18.89 29.75
C ILE A 254 53.63 18.80 28.76
N LEU A 255 53.44 17.63 28.12
CA LEU A 255 52.36 17.39 27.17
C LEU A 255 50.97 17.40 27.83
N LYS A 256 50.85 17.00 29.10
CA LYS A 256 49.60 17.11 29.84
C LYS A 256 49.26 18.56 30.15
N ARG A 257 50.24 19.36 30.56
CA ARG A 257 50.02 20.79 30.85
C ARG A 257 49.53 21.54 29.62
N ALA A 258 50.15 21.31 28.47
CA ALA A 258 49.68 21.88 27.20
C ALA A 258 48.26 21.40 26.82
N LEU A 259 47.90 20.14 27.14
CA LEU A 259 46.56 19.60 26.87
C LEU A 259 45.48 20.15 27.81
N ASP A 260 45.81 20.34 29.09
CA ASP A 260 44.89 20.80 30.14
C ASP A 260 44.71 22.33 30.11
N GLU A 261 45.78 23.09 29.82
CA GLU A 261 45.78 24.56 29.80
C GLU A 261 45.37 25.14 28.43
N GLY A 262 45.58 24.39 27.33
CA GLY A 262 45.23 24.82 25.97
C GLY A 262 46.17 25.87 25.35
N ASP A 263 47.26 26.21 26.04
CA ASP A 263 48.29 27.14 25.61
C ASP A 263 49.59 26.40 25.21
N PRO A 264 50.33 26.90 24.18
CA PRO A 264 51.55 26.28 23.67
C PRO A 264 52.77 26.35 24.61
#